data_AF-A0A0V0HEW5-F1
#
_entry.id   AF-A0A0V0HEW5-F1
#
_cell.length_a   1.000
_cell.length_b   1.000
_cell.length_c   1.000
_cell.angle_alpha   90.00
_cell.angle_beta   90.00
_cell.angle_gamma   90.00
#
_symmetry.space_group_name_H-M   'P 1'
#
loop_
_entity.id
_entity.type
_entity.pdbx_description
1 polymer ?
#
loop_
_entity_poly.entity_id
_entity_poly.type
_entity_poly.pdbx_seq_one_letter_code
_entity_poly.pdbx_strand_id
1 'polypeptide(L)'
;MINSKVSQEMFDSIVREVVEEIGAPADSLSSPIFIGISRRVLNVRPTAFFFIKCNLRSEEIQQLYSSAQDSFESTQLYAVSMSDLENMASKMPGCHRGGYALYKLMVQGTSDS
;
A
#
# COMPACT_ATOMS: atom_id res chain seq x y z
N MET A 1 -15.70 18.03 -13.19
CA MET A 1 -16.67 17.29 -12.34
C MET A 1 -16.49 15.77 -12.43
N ILE A 2 -16.24 15.18 -13.61
CA ILE A 2 -15.92 13.74 -13.73
C ILE A 2 -14.54 13.43 -13.13
N ASN A 3 -13.50 14.16 -13.54
CA ASN A 3 -12.13 13.90 -13.06
C ASN A 3 -11.98 14.00 -11.53
N SER A 4 -12.70 14.91 -10.89
CA SER A 4 -12.69 15.04 -9.42
C SER A 4 -13.36 13.85 -8.74
N LYS A 5 -14.45 13.31 -9.30
CA LYS A 5 -15.10 12.09 -8.79
C LYS A 5 -14.23 10.84 -9.01
N VAL A 6 -13.57 10.75 -10.17
CA VAL A 6 -12.62 9.67 -10.45
C VAL A 6 -11.44 9.72 -9.49
N SER A 7 -10.86 10.90 -9.26
CA SER A 7 -9.78 11.07 -8.30
C SER A 7 -10.24 10.72 -6.88
N GLN A 8 -11.45 11.12 -6.48
CA GLN A 8 -11.98 10.77 -5.17
C GLN A 8 -12.13 9.25 -5.03
N GLU A 9 -12.72 8.59 -6.03
CA GLU A 9 -12.86 7.13 -6.03
C GLU A 9 -11.50 6.43 -5.92
N MET A 10 -10.45 6.92 -6.60
CA MET A 10 -9.11 6.31 -6.49
C MET A 10 -8.54 6.36 -5.06
N PHE A 11 -8.84 7.42 -4.30
CA PHE A 11 -8.38 7.58 -2.92
C PHE A 11 -9.27 6.80 -1.95
N ASP A 12 -10.58 6.78 -2.19
CA ASP A 12 -11.53 6.03 -1.37
C ASP A 12 -11.34 4.52 -1.56
N SER A 13 -11.11 4.07 -2.80
CA SER A 13 -10.91 2.67 -3.13
C SER A 13 -9.66 2.13 -2.46
N ILE A 14 -8.54 2.84 -2.46
CA ILE A 14 -7.31 2.31 -1.86
C ILE A 14 -7.42 2.16 -0.33
N VAL A 15 -8.17 3.04 0.34
CA VAL A 15 -8.45 2.88 1.78
C VAL A 15 -9.33 1.66 2.00
N ARG A 16 -10.39 1.51 1.20
CA ARG A 16 -11.31 0.38 1.29
C ARG A 16 -10.59 -0.96 1.06
N GLU A 17 -9.77 -1.07 0.02
CA GLU A 17 -9.00 -2.30 -0.29
C GLU A 17 -8.08 -2.68 0.88
N VAL A 18 -7.40 -1.69 1.51
CA VAL A 18 -6.58 -1.97 2.70
C VAL A 18 -7.43 -2.50 3.85
N VAL A 19 -8.59 -1.89 4.12
CA VAL A 19 -9.51 -2.34 5.17
C VAL A 19 -10.02 -3.76 4.90
N GLU A 20 -10.41 -4.04 3.66
CA GLU A 20 -10.97 -5.33 3.23
C GLU A 20 -9.91 -6.45 3.29
N GLU A 21 -8.66 -6.17 2.90
CA GLU A 21 -7.57 -7.16 2.83
C GLU A 21 -6.90 -7.45 4.20
N ILE A 22 -6.73 -6.44 5.06
CA ILE A 22 -6.03 -6.62 6.36
C ILE A 22 -6.94 -6.52 7.59
N GLY A 23 -8.20 -6.13 7.41
CA GLY A 23 -9.17 -5.98 8.52
C GLY A 23 -8.94 -4.78 9.43
N ALA A 24 -8.03 -3.87 9.07
CA ALA A 24 -7.76 -2.67 9.86
C ALA A 24 -8.96 -1.71 9.83
N PRO A 25 -9.40 -1.15 10.97
CA PRO A 25 -10.41 -0.10 11.00
C PRO A 25 -9.96 1.13 10.19
N ALA A 26 -10.86 1.74 9.41
CA ALA A 26 -10.52 2.89 8.58
C ALA A 26 -10.03 4.11 9.39
N ASP A 27 -10.50 4.29 10.63
CA ASP A 27 -10.07 5.35 11.56
C ASP A 27 -8.65 5.15 12.10
N SER A 28 -8.08 3.95 11.98
CA SER A 28 -6.67 3.66 12.27
C SER A 28 -5.72 4.10 11.16
N LEU A 29 -6.25 4.42 9.97
CA LEU A 29 -5.49 4.76 8.77
C LEU A 29 -5.44 6.27 8.54
N SER A 30 -4.27 6.80 8.18
CA SER A 30 -4.15 8.18 7.72
C SER A 30 -4.76 8.34 6.33
N SER A 31 -5.05 9.58 5.92
CA SER A 31 -5.40 9.85 4.53
C SER A 31 -4.29 9.34 3.58
N PRO A 32 -4.65 8.66 2.47
CA PRO A 32 -3.67 8.13 1.54
C PRO A 32 -2.91 9.25 0.83
N ILE A 33 -1.61 9.08 0.69
CA ILE A 33 -0.72 9.97 -0.06
C ILE A 33 -0.39 9.31 -1.38
N PHE A 34 -0.77 9.92 -2.49
CA PHE A 34 -0.35 9.46 -3.81
C PHE A 34 1.15 9.71 -4.02
N ILE A 35 1.93 8.64 -4.22
CA ILE A 35 3.40 8.71 -4.32
C ILE A 35 3.91 8.54 -5.75
N GLY A 36 3.03 8.23 -6.71
CA GLY A 36 3.36 8.18 -8.13
C GLY A 36 2.78 6.96 -8.86
N ILE A 37 3.19 6.81 -10.11
CA ILE A 37 2.78 5.70 -10.98
C ILE A 37 4.02 4.92 -11.41
N SER A 38 3.94 3.60 -11.30
CA SER A 38 4.92 2.70 -11.91
C SER A 38 4.25 1.83 -12.97
N ARG A 39 5.02 1.48 -14.00
CA ARG A 39 4.56 0.68 -15.15
C ARG A 39 5.24 -0.67 -15.16
N ARG A 40 4.47 -1.75 -15.29
CA ARG A 40 5.01 -3.12 -15.45
C ARG A 40 5.77 -3.25 -16.77
N VAL A 41 6.84 -4.05 -16.77
CA VAL A 41 7.61 -4.35 -18.00
C VAL A 41 6.83 -5.28 -18.93
N LEU A 42 6.23 -6.35 -18.39
CA LEU A 42 5.67 -7.45 -19.19
C LEU A 42 4.41 -7.08 -19.99
N ASN A 43 3.53 -6.24 -19.44
CA ASN A 43 2.26 -5.88 -20.08
C ASN A 43 1.96 -4.37 -20.11
N VAL A 44 2.96 -3.54 -19.80
CA VAL A 44 2.87 -2.07 -19.90
C VAL A 44 1.75 -1.47 -19.02
N ARG A 45 1.16 -2.26 -18.10
CA ARG A 45 0.07 -1.82 -17.23
C ARG A 45 0.58 -0.80 -16.22
N PRO A 46 0.02 0.43 -16.18
CA PRO A 46 0.33 1.39 -15.13
C PRO A 46 -0.35 0.99 -13.82
N THR A 47 0.28 1.34 -12.71
CA THR A 47 -0.25 1.15 -11.35
C THR A 47 0.06 2.38 -10.54
N ALA A 48 -0.98 3.01 -9.99
CA ALA A 48 -0.86 4.10 -9.03
C ALA A 48 -0.48 3.52 -7.67
N PHE A 49 0.45 4.18 -6.97
CA PHE A 49 0.90 3.79 -5.64
C PHE A 49 0.53 4.87 -4.63
N PHE A 50 0.08 4.41 -3.47
CA PHE A 50 -0.28 5.25 -2.34
C PHE A 50 0.49 4.80 -1.10
N PHE A 51 0.70 5.73 -0.19
CA PHE A 51 1.24 5.47 1.14
C PHE A 51 0.20 5.86 2.19
N ILE A 52 -0.03 4.95 3.13
CA ILE A 52 -0.99 5.11 4.23
C ILE A 52 -0.25 4.75 5.52
N LYS A 53 -0.31 5.62 6.53
CA LYS A 53 0.16 5.29 7.88
C LYS A 53 -0.97 4.60 8.63
N CYS A 54 -0.63 3.61 9.44
CA CYS A 54 -1.52 2.99 10.40
C CYS A 54 -0.99 3.26 11.81
N ASN A 55 -1.87 3.54 12.77
CA ASN A 55 -1.50 3.74 14.17
C ASN A 55 -1.54 2.45 15.01
N LEU A 56 -2.01 1.33 14.44
CA LEU A 56 -1.95 0.01 15.05
C LEU A 56 -0.56 -0.61 14.89
N ARG A 57 -0.17 -1.44 15.85
CA ARG A 57 1.08 -2.20 15.75
C ARG A 57 0.92 -3.40 14.82
N SER A 58 2.06 -3.91 14.33
CA SER A 58 2.11 -5.10 13.49
C SER A 58 1.37 -6.30 14.08
N GLU A 59 1.48 -6.52 15.40
CA GLU A 59 0.85 -7.66 16.06
C GLU A 59 -0.68 -7.55 16.07
N GLU A 60 -1.20 -6.32 16.20
CA GLU A 60 -2.65 -6.05 16.17
C GLU A 60 -3.20 -6.27 14.76
N ILE A 61 -2.46 -5.82 13.73
CA ILE A 61 -2.83 -6.06 12.32
C ILE A 61 -2.83 -7.56 12.00
N GLN A 62 -1.84 -8.32 12.48
CA GLN A 62 -1.79 -9.77 12.27
C GLN A 62 -3.00 -10.50 12.89
N GLN A 63 -3.51 -10.02 14.04
CA GLN A 63 -4.72 -10.56 14.65
C GLN A 63 -5.96 -10.24 13.80
N LEU A 64 -6.09 -9.00 13.33
CA LEU A 64 -7.23 -8.55 12.51
C LEU A 64 -7.31 -9.25 11.15
N TYR A 65 -6.16 -9.51 10.54
CA TYR A 65 -6.05 -10.19 9.24
C TYR A 65 -6.78 -11.53 9.20
N SER A 66 -6.76 -12.29 10.30
CA SER A 66 -7.44 -13.60 10.38
C SER A 66 -8.97 -13.53 10.19
N SER A 67 -9.56 -12.34 10.36
CA SER A 67 -10.98 -12.05 10.19
C SER A 67 -11.26 -11.03 9.08
N ALA A 68 -10.25 -10.70 8.26
CA ALA A 68 -10.41 -9.75 7.17
C ALA A 68 -11.41 -10.26 6.12
N GLN A 69 -12.12 -9.33 5.48
CA GLN A 69 -13.16 -9.63 4.49
C GLN A 69 -12.59 -10.48 3.33
N ASP A 70 -11.40 -10.09 2.86
CA ASP A 70 -10.74 -10.72 1.71
C ASP A 70 -9.55 -11.60 2.13
N SER A 71 -9.61 -12.16 3.35
CA SER A 71 -8.63 -13.10 3.90
C SER A 71 -8.44 -14.38 3.07
N PHE A 72 -9.26 -14.60 2.03
CA PHE A 72 -9.15 -15.72 1.10
C PHE A 72 -8.30 -15.41 -0.14
N GLU A 73 -8.01 -14.15 -0.46
CA GLU A 73 -7.22 -13.77 -1.65
C GLU A 73 -5.72 -13.93 -1.45
N SER A 74 -5.27 -13.81 -0.20
CA SER A 74 -3.88 -14.00 0.22
C SER A 74 -3.78 -15.15 1.23
N THR A 75 -2.61 -15.77 1.33
CA THR A 75 -2.40 -16.90 2.26
C THR A 75 -1.71 -16.48 3.54
N GLN A 76 -0.98 -15.36 3.53
CA GLN A 76 -0.13 -14.90 4.63
C GLN A 76 0.07 -13.38 4.57
N LEU A 77 0.18 -12.76 5.74
CA LEU A 77 0.56 -11.36 5.92
C LEU A 77 1.92 -11.27 6.62
N TYR A 78 2.82 -10.42 6.13
CA TYR A 78 4.14 -10.20 6.71
C TYR A 78 4.33 -8.74 7.11
N ALA A 79 4.71 -8.50 8.36
CA ALA A 79 5.22 -7.20 8.80
C ALA A 79 6.75 -7.22 8.77
N VAL A 80 7.36 -6.24 8.13
CA VAL A 80 8.82 -6.17 7.96
C VAL A 80 9.35 -4.77 8.22
N SER A 81 10.60 -4.67 8.65
CA SER A 81 11.28 -3.39 8.81
C SER A 81 11.54 -2.75 7.44
N MET A 82 11.77 -1.43 7.42
CA MET A 82 12.15 -0.72 6.19
C MET A 82 13.46 -1.25 5.58
N SER A 83 14.39 -1.70 6.41
CA SER A 83 15.64 -2.33 5.98
C SER A 83 15.40 -3.71 5.34
N ASP A 84 14.52 -4.52 5.93
CA ASP A 84 14.20 -5.85 5.38
C ASP A 84 13.42 -5.76 4.06
N LEU A 85 12.58 -4.71 3.93
CA LEU A 85 11.82 -4.44 2.72
C LEU A 85 12.72 -4.27 1.49
N GLU A 86 13.91 -3.69 1.64
CA GLU A 86 14.87 -3.56 0.53
C GLU A 86 15.30 -4.93 -0.02
N ASN A 87 15.61 -5.86 0.89
CA ASN A 87 16.02 -7.21 0.55
C ASN A 87 14.87 -7.98 -0.13
N MET A 88 13.64 -7.80 0.37
CA MET A 88 12.45 -8.44 -0.18
C MET A 88 12.03 -7.89 -1.54
N ALA A 89 12.20 -6.58 -1.78
CA ALA A 89 11.75 -5.93 -3.00
C ALA A 89 12.26 -6.62 -4.27
N SER A 90 13.48 -7.15 -4.23
CA SER A 90 14.08 -7.90 -5.35
C SER A 90 13.27 -9.14 -5.78
N LYS A 91 12.50 -9.73 -4.86
CA LYS A 91 11.70 -10.95 -5.06
C LYS A 91 10.21 -10.67 -5.23
N MET A 92 9.76 -9.43 -5.05
CA MET A 92 8.34 -9.11 -5.14
C MET A 92 7.84 -9.16 -6.60
N PRO A 93 6.67 -9.78 -6.86
CA PRO A 93 6.15 -9.92 -8.21
C PRO A 93 5.61 -8.59 -8.79
N GLY A 94 5.33 -8.59 -10.10
CA GLY A 94 4.51 -7.55 -10.72
C GLY A 94 5.07 -6.12 -10.59
N CYS A 95 4.26 -5.22 -10.05
CA CYS A 95 4.56 -3.78 -9.98
C CYS A 95 5.24 -3.34 -8.68
N HIS A 96 5.37 -4.22 -7.68
CA HIS A 96 5.79 -3.86 -6.33
C HIS A 96 7.20 -3.27 -6.25
N ARG A 97 8.12 -3.69 -7.13
CA ARG A 97 9.47 -3.07 -7.24
C ARG A 97 9.42 -1.57 -7.53
N GLY A 98 8.50 -1.16 -8.40
CA GLY A 98 8.32 0.26 -8.69
C GLY A 98 7.63 1.01 -7.55
N GLY A 99 6.68 0.38 -6.86
CA GLY A 99 6.09 0.92 -5.64
C GLY A 99 7.14 1.19 -4.56
N TYR A 100 8.04 0.23 -4.33
CA TYR A 100 9.16 0.40 -3.39
C TYR A 100 10.11 1.53 -3.81
N ALA A 101 10.42 1.67 -5.10
CA ALA A 101 11.24 2.78 -5.60
C ALA A 101 10.58 4.15 -5.33
N LEU A 102 9.26 4.28 -5.57
CA LEU A 102 8.50 5.49 -5.26
C LEU A 102 8.48 5.78 -3.76
N TYR A 103 8.31 4.74 -2.94
CA TYR A 103 8.37 4.87 -1.48
C TYR A 103 9.72 5.43 -1.01
N LYS A 104 10.84 4.91 -1.54
CA LYS A 104 12.18 5.44 -1.21
C LYS A 104 12.33 6.91 -1.56
N LEU A 105 11.85 7.33 -2.74
CA LEU A 105 11.88 8.74 -3.15
C LEU A 105 11.06 9.62 -2.21
N MET A 106 9.88 9.16 -1.79
CA MET A 106 9.04 9.89 -0.84
C MET A 106 9.72 10.06 0.53
N VAL A 107 10.32 8.99 1.08
CA VAL A 107 11.04 9.06 2.37
C VAL A 107 12.27 9.98 2.29
N GLN A 108 13.03 9.93 1.20
CA GLN A 108 14.16 10.83 0.97
C GLN A 108 13.71 12.28 0.91
N GLY A 109 12.65 12.60 0.16
CA GLY A 109 12.11 13.95 0.06
C GLY A 109 11.60 14.52 1.39
N THR A 110 11.13 13.67 2.31
CA THR A 110 10.73 14.10 3.66
C THR A 110 11.91 14.31 4.62
N SER A 111 13.10 13.80 4.29
CA SER A 111 14.30 13.93 5.13
C SER A 111 15.04 15.26 4.88
N ASP A 112 14.76 15.91 3.76
CA ASP A 112 15.34 17.19 3.34
C ASP A 112 14.45 18.40 3.70
N SER A 113 13.43 18.20 4.55
CA SER A 113 12.43 19.22 4.96
C SER A 113 12.51 19.59 6.43
#